data_AF-A0A7J4R4C6-F1
#
_entry.id   AF-A0A7J4R4C6-F1
#
_cell.length_a   1.000
_cell.length_b   1.000
_cell.length_c   1.000
_cell.angle_alpha   90.00
_cell.angle_beta   90.00
_cell.angle_gamma   90.00
#
_symmetry.space_group_name_H-M   'P 1'
#
loop_
_entity.id
_entity.type
_entity.pdbx_description
1 polymer ?
#
loop_
_entity_poly.entity_id
_entity_poly.type
_entity_poly.pdbx_seq_one_letter_code
_entity_poly.pdbx_strand_id
1 'polypeptide(L)' 'MDEGFVAHQLSPSSWSRYEDCPRKYWLSRQRLPRKASMPASMGTAVHNSVEDLCNLDIEDRDLDEVEWLPPTAKAIL' A
#
# COMPACT_ATOMS: atom_id res chain seq x y z
N MET A 1 18.09 29.07 10.07
CA MET A 1 17.65 27.66 10.03
C MET A 1 18.93 26.88 9.80
N ASP A 2 19.41 26.13 10.80
CA ASP A 2 20.73 25.49 10.74
C ASP A 2 20.82 24.51 9.57
N GLU A 3 21.94 24.52 8.83
CA GLU A 3 22.25 23.74 7.62
C GLU A 3 22.36 22.20 7.84
N GLY A 4 21.69 21.68 8.87
CA GLY A 4 21.67 20.25 9.22
C GLY A 4 20.34 19.75 9.78
N PHE A 5 19.26 20.55 9.77
CA PHE A 5 17.97 20.09 10.27
C PHE A 5 17.31 19.13 9.27
N VAL A 6 17.54 17.83 9.47
CA VAL A 6 16.72 16.78 8.85
C VAL A 6 15.48 16.61 9.72
N ALA A 7 14.35 17.19 9.29
CA ALA A 7 13.07 16.87 9.91
C ALA A 7 12.85 15.36 9.81
N HIS A 8 12.83 14.66 10.96
CA HIS A 8 12.51 13.24 10.97
C HIS A 8 11.07 13.07 10.50
N GLN A 9 10.90 12.66 9.23
CA GLN A 9 9.59 12.34 8.68
C GLN A 9 9.15 10.96 9.16
N LEU A 10 7.99 10.90 9.79
CA LEU A 10 7.34 9.66 10.18
C LEU A 10 6.23 9.36 9.16
N SER A 11 6.22 8.13 8.62
CA SER A 11 5.08 7.68 7.84
C SER A 11 3.83 7.59 8.73
N PRO A 12 2.61 7.78 8.18
CA PRO A 12 1.38 7.58 8.94
C PRO A 12 1.33 6.21 9.64
N SER A 13 1.74 5.15 8.95
CA SER A 13 1.83 3.79 9.50
C SER A 13 2.89 3.61 10.60
N SER A 14 3.90 4.49 10.66
CA SER A 14 4.88 4.53 11.74
C SER A 14 4.31 5.26 12.95
N TRP A 15 3.57 6.34 12.72
CA TRP A 15 2.86 7.08 13.77
C TRP A 15 1.80 6.21 14.45
N SER A 16 0.95 5.52 13.69
CA SER A 16 -0.06 4.62 14.27
C SER A 16 0.57 3.50 15.11
N ARG A 17 1.73 2.96 14.70
CA ARG A 17 2.46 1.97 15.51
C ARG A 17 3.02 2.55 16.81
N TYR A 18 3.40 3.83 16.81
CA TYR A 18 3.86 4.51 18.01
C TYR A 18 2.71 4.75 18.98
N GLU A 19 1.55 5.20 18.46
CA GLU A 19 0.31 5.35 19.22
C GLU A 19 -0.15 4.03 19.85
N ASP A 20 -0.12 2.93 19.09
CA ASP A 20 -0.41 1.58 19.60
C ASP A 20 0.50 1.21 20.78
N CYS A 21 1.82 1.36 20.58
CA CYS A 21 2.84 1.00 21.56
C CYS A 21 4.22 1.57 21.16
N PRO A 22 4.79 2.50 21.94
CA PRO A 22 6.11 3.07 21.65
C PRO A 22 7.22 2.02 21.51
N ARG A 23 7.17 0.94 22.30
CA ARG A 23 8.14 -0.18 22.22
C ARG A 23 8.04 -0.93 20.89
N LYS A 24 6.83 -1.13 20.34
CA LYS A 24 6.61 -1.77 19.03
C LYS A 24 7.17 -0.91 17.90
N TYR A 25 6.97 0.40 17.96
CA TYR A 25 7.62 1.35 17.05
C TYR A 25 9.15 1.25 17.11
N TRP A 26 9.73 1.32 18.32
CA TRP A 26 11.19 1.23 18.49
C TRP A 26 11.78 -0.09 17.97
N LEU A 27 11.15 -1.23 18.29
CA LEU A 27 11.57 -2.56 17.78
C LEU A 27 11.47 -2.66 16.26
N SER A 28 10.46 -2.04 15.64
CA SER A 28 10.31 -2.06 14.18
C SER A 28 11.48 -1.39 13.43
N ARG A 29 12.20 -0.47 14.09
CA ARG A 29 13.35 0.26 13.54
C ARG A 29 14.67 -0.51 13.63
N GLN A 30 14.73 -1.58 14.43
CA GLN A 30 15.95 -2.39 14.61
C GLN A 30 16.25 -3.35 13.46
N ARG A 31 15.44 -3.36 12.39
CA ARG A 31 15.59 -4.27 11.24
C ARG A 31 15.69 -5.74 11.66
N LEU A 32 14.93 -6.12 12.69
CA LEU A 32 14.79 -7.52 13.09
C LEU A 32 14.29 -8.35 11.89
N PRO A 33 14.71 -9.63 11.76
CA PRO A 33 14.25 -10.50 10.68
C PRO A 33 12.73 -10.50 10.61
N ARG A 34 12.17 -9.92 9.54
CA ARG A 34 10.73 -9.93 9.32
C ARG A 34 10.39 -11.30 8.74
N LYS A 35 9.49 -12.04 9.39
CA LYS A 35 8.85 -13.17 8.72
C LYS A 35 8.00 -12.60 7.58
N ALA A 36 8.51 -12.66 6.36
CA ALA A 36 7.68 -12.59 5.18
C ALA A 36 6.71 -13.78 5.24
N SER A 37 5.48 -13.50 5.65
CA SER A 37 4.45 -14.53 5.80
C SER A 37 3.61 -14.59 4.53
N MET A 38 3.13 -15.78 4.18
CA MET A 38 2.21 -15.96 3.05
C MET A 38 1.01 -14.98 3.12
N PRO A 39 0.36 -14.75 4.28
CA PRO A 39 -0.72 -13.77 4.37
C PRO A 39 -0.29 -12.33 4.03
N ALA A 40 0.91 -11.89 4.44
CA ALA A 40 1.38 -10.56 4.12
C ALA A 40 1.63 -10.40 2.61
N SER A 41 2.24 -11.41 1.98
CA SER A 41 2.47 -11.42 0.53
C SER A 41 1.15 -11.45 -0.26
N MET A 42 0.19 -12.29 0.14
CA MET A 42 -1.13 -12.32 -0.50
C MET A 42 -1.88 -10.99 -0.32
N GLY A 43 -1.81 -10.37 0.87
CA GLY A 43 -2.41 -9.07 1.11
C GLY A 43 -1.83 -7.98 0.22
N THR A 44 -0.50 -7.98 0.00
CA THR A 44 0.14 -7.07 -0.95
C THR A 44 -0.31 -7.32 -2.39
N ALA A 45 -0.41 -8.58 -2.82
CA ALA A 45 -0.88 -8.90 -4.17
C ALA A 45 -2.31 -8.37 -4.41
N VAL A 46 -3.23 -8.64 -3.47
CA VAL A 46 -4.61 -8.15 -3.55
C VAL A 46 -4.68 -6.63 -3.53
N HIS A 47 -3.91 -5.96 -2.67
CA HIS A 47 -3.88 -4.50 -2.59
C HIS A 47 -3.47 -3.88 -3.93
N ASN A 48 -2.36 -4.37 -4.50
CA ASN A 48 -1.86 -3.88 -5.78
C ASN A 48 -2.87 -4.13 -6.89
N SER A 49 -3.46 -5.33 -6.97
CA SER A 49 -4.47 -5.64 -7.98
C SER A 49 -5.68 -4.71 -7.91
N VAL A 50 -6.13 -4.34 -6.71
CA VAL A 50 -7.24 -3.38 -6.56
C VAL A 50 -6.82 -1.98 -6.99
N GLU A 51 -5.62 -1.53 -6.62
CA GLU A 51 -5.08 -0.24 -7.07
C GLU A 51 -4.95 -0.16 -8.59
N ASP A 52 -4.48 -1.24 -9.24
CA ASP A 52 -4.35 -1.33 -10.69
C ASP A 52 -5.72 -1.20 -11.39
N LEU A 53 -6.76 -1.83 -10.84
CA LEU A 53 -8.13 -1.69 -11.34
C LEU A 53 -8.69 -0.27 -11.14
N CYS A 54 -8.39 0.37 -10.00
CA CYS A 54 -8.84 1.74 -9.73
C CYS A 54 -8.14 2.79 -10.59
N ASN A 55 -6.96 2.48 -11.14
CA ASN A 55 -6.21 3.35 -12.04
C ASN A 55 -6.55 3.11 -13.52
N LEU A 56 -7.54 2.27 -13.84
CA LEU A 56 -8.02 2.10 -15.20
C LEU A 56 -8.60 3.40 -15.74
N ASP A 57 -8.17 3.78 -16.94
CA ASP A 57 -8.83 4.81 -17.71
C ASP A 57 -10.18 4.28 -18.22
N ILE A 58 -11.24 5.01 -17.90
CA ILE A 58 -12.62 4.69 -18.25
C ILE A 58 -13.31 5.86 -18.94
N GLU A 59 -12.58 6.91 -19.32
CA GLU A 59 -13.17 8.12 -19.94
C GLU A 59 -13.87 7.80 -21.28
N ASP A 60 -13.35 6.84 -22.03
CA ASP A 60 -13.90 6.41 -23.34
C ASP A 60 -15.02 5.36 -23.23
N ARG A 61 -15.45 4.98 -22.02
CA ARG A 61 -16.46 3.94 -21.82
C ARG A 61 -17.87 4.52 -21.75
N ASP A 62 -18.83 3.82 -22.35
CA ASP A 62 -20.25 4.16 -22.25
C ASP A 62 -20.79 3.84 -20.85
N LEU A 63 -21.72 4.66 -20.35
CA LEU A 63 -22.34 4.49 -19.03
C LEU A 63 -23.15 3.19 -18.93
N ASP A 64 -23.70 2.73 -20.06
CA ASP A 64 -24.49 1.51 -20.14
C ASP A 64 -23.65 0.27 -20.54
N GLU A 65 -22.33 0.42 -20.69
CA GLU A 65 -21.43 -0.70 -21.01
C GLU A 65 -21.35 -1.70 -19.84
N VAL A 66 -21.73 -2.95 -20.10
CA VAL A 66 -21.65 -4.06 -19.14
C VAL A 66 -20.62 -5.10 -19.57
N GLU A 67 -20.23 -5.98 -18.64
CA GLU A 67 -19.31 -7.13 -18.88
C GLU A 67 -17.87 -6.78 -19.30
N TRP A 68 -17.49 -5.50 -19.33
CA TRP A 68 -16.16 -5.09 -19.75
C TRP A 68 -15.05 -5.33 -18.70
N LEU A 69 -15.40 -5.35 -17.42
CA LEU A 69 -14.45 -5.42 -16.33
C LEU A 69 -13.72 -6.78 -16.26
N PRO A 70 -14.39 -7.95 -16.33
CA PRO A 70 -13.70 -9.24 -16.29
C PRO A 70 -12.61 -9.45 -17.36
N PRO A 71 -12.83 -9.18 -18.66
CA PRO A 71 -11.77 -9.31 -19.67
C PRO A 71 -10.67 -8.25 -19.50
N THR A 72 -11.03 -7.03 -19.08
CA THR A 72 -10.05 -5.95 -18.83
C THR A 72 -9.13 -6.30 -17.66
N ALA A 73 -9.71 -6.72 -16.53
CA ALA A 73 -8.99 -7.14 -15.35
C ALA A 73 -8.03 -8.31 -15.66
N LYS A 74 -8.47 -9.29 -16.44
CA LYS A 74 -7.63 -10.42 -16.87
C LYS A 74 -6.44 -10.01 -17.76
N ALA A 75 -6.54 -8.88 -18.46
CA ALA A 75 -5.46 -8.39 -19.31
C ALA A 75 -4.36 -7.64 -18.53
N ILE A 76 -4.70 -7.08 -17.37
CA ILE A 76 -3.80 -6.22 -16.57
C ILE A 76 -3.29 -6.87 -15.28
N LEU A 77 -3.98 -7.91 -14.77
CA LEU A 77 -3.61 -8.69 -13.57
C LEU A 77 -3.03 -10.05 -13.94
#